data_AF-A0A523P460-F1
#
_entry.id   AF-A0A523P460-F1
#
_cell.length_a   1.000
_cell.length_b   1.000
_cell.length_c   1.000
_cell.angle_alpha   90.00
_cell.angle_beta   90.00
_cell.angle_gamma   90.00
#
_symmetry.space_group_name_H-M   'P 1'
#
loop_
_entity.id
_entity.type
_entity.pdbx_description
1 polymer ?
#
loop_
_entity_poly.entity_id
_entity_poly.type
_entity_poly.pdbx_seq_one_letter_code
_entity_poly.pdbx_strand_id
1 'polypeptide(L)'
;MTFSLKSSFNFGARRSLLIAASKAVLYQCRDGQIDVAYEFSADEDGRENFLRCLVETNPDPIYILVDIVEEEYRQDIIPHVFGSDRKSVLERKFARLFRGAKYSHALNQGRETEGRKDDKVLLTAITRPDVVVRWVEVITGQKVPIAGIYSLPLLSQLLLKTIDARGPNSLLVSVQGASGLRQTFFRDRHFRISRLAQMPKIGSVPYASYVMAELEKLRRYLNSLGLISRDAPLDIYMLSHGEWLNELEQHCRDSIDQRYFLIDIAEVAARLGLKAALKTPYSDVVFNQLLLNERPKNHYAKAQETKYFALYRMRQGLLAASVGLLSISIAWSGFNFLDAVSLKRQALDAEQKANFYQARYSVARQDLPPTPVEPTDIKTAVDIVETLRHHKAGPIPMLELISAALDSLPNVRLDQIEWYSTVDPNATSNGETRRTEIVDDDPIEPDQKYSHYHIAVFRGHLQSFSGDYRAAIDQADELIGELARHPDVKRAKVLEYPLDVTSHTSLTGTATAPTSKPEARLVVKVVLGVMAAQRSSAATQSGSEIMRIKARFAANSSGQ
;
A
#
# COMPACT_ATOMS: atom_id res chain seq x y z
N MET A 1 21.14 13.29 -11.33
CA MET A 1 22.03 12.24 -10.81
C MET A 1 21.26 10.92 -10.84
N THR A 2 21.48 10.11 -11.87
CA THR A 2 20.76 8.85 -12.08
C THR A 2 21.68 7.74 -11.61
N PHE A 3 21.38 7.16 -10.44
CA PHE A 3 22.10 6.01 -9.90
C PHE A 3 21.87 4.81 -10.82
N SER A 4 22.82 4.57 -11.74
CA SER A 4 22.96 3.28 -12.40
C SER A 4 23.59 2.33 -11.39
N LEU A 5 22.76 1.74 -10.54
CA LEU A 5 23.12 0.55 -9.78
C LEU A 5 23.35 -0.57 -10.81
N LYS A 6 24.61 -0.73 -11.26
CA LYS A 6 25.08 -2.00 -11.85
C LYS A 6 24.93 -3.05 -10.74
N SER A 7 23.75 -3.66 -10.70
CA SER A 7 23.43 -4.78 -9.82
C SER A 7 24.47 -5.88 -10.00
N SER A 8 25.41 -5.98 -9.07
CA SER A 8 26.48 -6.98 -9.01
C SER A 8 25.99 -8.30 -8.41
N PHE A 9 24.75 -8.69 -8.68
CA PHE A 9 24.32 -10.07 -8.44
C PHE A 9 24.94 -10.93 -9.55
N ASN A 10 26.01 -11.64 -9.22
CA ASN A 10 26.66 -12.56 -10.14
C ASN A 10 25.79 -13.83 -10.26
N PHE A 11 24.72 -13.72 -11.04
CA PHE A 11 23.82 -14.83 -11.35
C PHE A 11 24.53 -15.80 -12.29
N GLY A 12 24.83 -17.00 -11.77
CA GLY A 12 25.04 -18.26 -12.50
C GLY A 12 26.25 -18.34 -13.44
N ALA A 13 26.64 -19.58 -13.77
CA ALA A 13 27.42 -19.83 -14.97
C ALA A 13 26.64 -19.29 -16.19
N ARG A 14 27.36 -18.76 -17.19
CA ARG A 14 26.74 -18.17 -18.38
C ARG A 14 27.34 -18.79 -19.62
N ARG A 15 26.61 -18.74 -20.72
CA ARG A 15 27.06 -19.31 -21.98
C ARG A 15 26.89 -18.30 -23.10
N SER A 16 27.82 -18.32 -24.05
CA SER A 16 27.69 -17.59 -25.30
C SER A 16 27.83 -18.56 -26.46
N LEU A 17 26.98 -18.44 -27.47
CA LEU A 17 27.05 -19.24 -28.70
C LEU A 17 27.39 -18.29 -29.85
N LEU A 18 28.59 -18.43 -30.42
CA LEU A 18 28.95 -17.77 -31.66
C LEU A 18 28.45 -18.60 -32.85
N ILE A 19 27.57 -18.04 -33.67
CA ILE A 19 27.07 -18.68 -34.90
C ILE A 19 27.76 -18.03 -36.10
N ALA A 20 28.52 -18.84 -36.84
CA ALA A 20 29.08 -18.51 -38.14
C ALA A 20 28.43 -19.36 -39.24
N ALA A 21 28.81 -19.14 -40.50
CA ALA A 21 28.18 -19.80 -41.64
C ALA A 21 28.42 -21.33 -41.68
N SER A 22 29.62 -21.79 -41.31
CA SER A 22 30.02 -23.20 -41.41
C SER A 22 30.06 -23.94 -40.07
N LYS A 23 29.93 -23.23 -38.96
CA LYS A 23 30.03 -23.78 -37.60
C LYS A 23 29.42 -22.86 -36.55
N ALA A 24 29.18 -23.42 -35.37
CA ALA A 24 28.88 -22.69 -34.15
C ALA A 24 29.87 -23.06 -33.05
N VAL A 25 30.20 -22.09 -32.18
CA VAL A 25 31.12 -22.30 -31.05
C VAL A 25 30.44 -21.89 -29.76
N LEU A 26 30.25 -22.84 -28.85
CA LEU A 26 29.68 -22.64 -27.52
C LEU A 26 30.78 -22.35 -26.51
N TYR A 27 30.80 -21.13 -25.98
CA TYR A 27 31.66 -20.69 -24.90
C TYR A 27 30.94 -20.82 -23.56
N GLN A 28 31.57 -21.53 -22.61
CA GLN A 28 31.11 -21.60 -21.23
C GLN A 28 31.91 -20.63 -20.37
N CYS A 29 31.18 -19.81 -19.61
CA CYS A 29 31.75 -18.84 -18.70
C CYS A 29 31.54 -19.26 -17.24
N ARG A 30 32.66 -19.37 -16.52
CA ARG A 30 32.73 -19.66 -15.07
C ARG A 30 33.50 -18.53 -14.39
N ASP A 31 33.04 -18.10 -13.22
CA ASP A 31 33.65 -16.99 -12.45
C ASP A 31 33.89 -15.69 -13.23
N GLY A 32 33.04 -15.43 -14.23
CA GLY A 32 33.12 -14.24 -15.08
C GLY A 32 34.13 -14.33 -16.22
N GLN A 33 34.73 -15.48 -16.49
CA GLN A 33 35.66 -15.70 -17.59
C GLN A 33 35.25 -16.89 -18.45
N ILE A 34 35.54 -16.82 -19.75
CA ILE A 34 35.39 -17.96 -20.64
C ILE A 34 36.45 -19.01 -20.29
N ASP A 35 35.98 -20.22 -19.96
CA ASP A 35 36.82 -21.34 -19.51
C ASP A 35 36.96 -22.39 -20.62
N VAL A 36 35.83 -22.77 -21.24
CA VAL A 36 35.78 -23.84 -22.25
C VAL A 36 35.05 -23.38 -23.50
N ALA A 37 35.51 -23.84 -24.67
CA ALA A 37 34.86 -23.65 -25.96
C ALA A 37 34.61 -25.00 -26.64
N TYR A 38 33.39 -25.22 -27.14
CA TYR A 38 33.01 -26.40 -27.92
C TYR A 38 32.62 -25.98 -29.33
N GLU A 39 33.27 -26.56 -30.35
CA GLU A 39 32.99 -26.26 -31.76
C GLU A 39 32.08 -27.33 -32.36
N PHE A 40 31.11 -26.90 -33.14
CA PHE A 40 30.12 -27.74 -33.82
C PHE A 40 30.02 -27.33 -35.30
N SER A 41 30.11 -28.29 -36.21
CA SER A 41 29.87 -28.06 -37.64
C SER A 41 28.41 -27.64 -37.90
N ALA A 42 28.17 -26.92 -39.00
CA ALA A 42 26.81 -26.49 -39.38
C ALA A 42 25.97 -27.57 -40.10
N ASP A 43 26.49 -28.80 -40.20
CA ASP A 43 25.76 -29.96 -40.73
C ASP A 43 24.84 -30.58 -39.66
N GLU A 44 24.18 -31.68 -40.03
CA GLU A 44 23.26 -32.38 -39.11
C GLU A 44 24.00 -32.98 -37.92
N ASP A 45 25.15 -33.61 -38.17
CA ASP A 45 25.97 -34.23 -37.12
C ASP A 45 26.45 -33.21 -36.09
N GLY A 46 26.86 -32.02 -36.53
CA GLY A 46 27.23 -30.92 -35.63
C GLY A 46 26.06 -30.42 -34.78
N ARG A 47 24.84 -30.36 -35.34
CA ARG A 47 23.64 -30.01 -34.57
C ARG A 47 23.27 -31.08 -33.55
N GLU A 48 23.38 -32.35 -33.90
CA GLU A 48 23.12 -33.46 -32.96
C GLU A 48 24.14 -33.46 -31.81
N ASN A 49 25.43 -33.23 -32.13
CA ASN A 49 26.47 -33.08 -31.11
C ASN A 49 26.22 -31.86 -30.20
N PHE A 50 25.73 -30.76 -30.75
CA PHE A 50 25.35 -29.58 -29.97
C PHE A 50 24.14 -29.87 -29.07
N LEU A 51 23.12 -30.57 -29.58
CA LEU A 51 21.98 -31.02 -28.78
C LEU A 51 22.44 -31.89 -27.61
N ARG A 52 23.31 -32.88 -27.85
CA ARG A 52 23.90 -33.72 -26.81
C ARG A 52 24.63 -32.87 -25.75
N CYS A 53 25.46 -31.94 -26.19
CA CYS A 53 26.16 -31.01 -25.29
C CYS A 53 25.19 -30.17 -24.44
N LEU A 54 24.08 -29.70 -25.01
CA LEU A 54 23.07 -28.95 -24.25
C LEU A 54 22.35 -29.80 -23.20
N VAL A 55 22.12 -31.09 -23.47
CA VAL A 55 21.47 -32.02 -22.53
C VAL A 55 22.42 -32.40 -21.38
N GLU A 56 23.70 -32.56 -21.67
CA GLU A 56 24.73 -32.89 -20.66
C GLU A 56 25.12 -31.71 -19.78
N THR A 57 24.78 -30.49 -20.16
CA THR A 57 25.15 -29.26 -19.45
C THR A 57 23.95 -28.61 -18.77
N ASN A 58 24.20 -27.86 -17.70
CA ASN A 58 23.13 -27.14 -17.00
C ASN A 58 22.41 -26.16 -17.96
N PRO A 59 21.08 -25.96 -17.80
CA PRO A 59 20.29 -25.07 -18.65
C PRO A 59 20.50 -23.59 -18.29
N ASP A 60 21.75 -23.16 -18.23
CA ASP A 60 22.14 -21.77 -17.98
C ASP A 60 21.81 -20.88 -19.19
N PRO A 61 21.55 -19.58 -18.98
CA PRO A 61 21.24 -18.67 -20.06
C PRO A 61 22.33 -18.60 -21.15
N ILE A 62 21.89 -18.68 -22.42
CA ILE A 62 22.74 -18.57 -23.61
C ILE A 62 22.54 -17.20 -24.26
N TYR A 63 23.63 -16.52 -24.55
CA TYR A 63 23.69 -15.31 -25.37
C TYR A 63 24.18 -15.70 -26.76
N ILE A 64 23.44 -15.38 -27.81
CA ILE A 64 23.78 -15.81 -29.17
C ILE A 64 24.45 -14.65 -29.91
N LEU A 65 25.72 -14.81 -30.27
CA LEU A 65 26.46 -13.86 -31.09
C LEU A 65 26.46 -14.36 -32.54
N VAL A 66 26.00 -13.54 -33.47
CA VAL A 66 25.89 -13.89 -34.89
C VAL A 66 27.00 -13.17 -35.67
N ASP A 67 27.72 -13.95 -36.47
CA ASP A 67 28.84 -13.46 -37.28
C ASP A 67 28.83 -14.09 -38.67
N ILE A 68 27.91 -13.63 -39.51
CA ILE A 68 27.62 -14.19 -40.85
C ILE A 68 27.71 -13.12 -41.95
N VAL A 69 27.78 -13.54 -43.21
CA VAL A 69 27.81 -12.64 -44.39
C VAL A 69 26.38 -12.19 -44.75
N GLU A 70 25.38 -12.99 -44.41
CA GLU A 70 23.97 -12.81 -44.73
C GLU A 70 23.27 -11.70 -43.92
N GLU A 71 24.02 -10.88 -43.19
CA GLU A 71 23.52 -9.66 -42.53
C GLU A 71 23.58 -8.46 -43.48
N GLU A 72 22.44 -7.80 -43.68
CA GLU A 72 22.33 -6.60 -44.51
C GLU A 72 22.02 -5.36 -43.65
N TYR A 73 22.55 -4.21 -44.07
CA TYR A 73 22.43 -2.93 -43.37
C TYR A 73 21.90 -1.85 -44.34
N ARG A 74 20.81 -1.16 -43.95
CA ARG A 74 20.21 -0.08 -44.75
C ARG A 74 19.96 1.14 -43.88
N GLN A 75 20.49 2.28 -44.29
CA GLN A 75 20.14 3.56 -43.67
C GLN A 75 18.82 4.05 -44.26
N ASP A 76 17.94 4.55 -43.39
CA ASP A 76 16.66 5.10 -43.79
C ASP A 76 16.24 6.20 -42.82
N ILE A 77 15.26 7.01 -43.21
CA ILE A 77 14.68 8.08 -42.41
C ILE A 77 13.21 7.72 -42.15
N ILE A 78 12.76 7.90 -40.91
CA ILE A 78 11.38 7.64 -40.52
C ILE A 78 10.76 8.86 -39.83
N PRO A 79 9.44 9.09 -40.00
CA PRO A 79 8.73 10.08 -39.20
C PRO A 79 9.01 9.89 -37.71
N HIS A 80 9.12 10.98 -36.96
CA HIS A 80 9.28 10.92 -35.51
C HIS A 80 7.97 10.48 -34.83
N VAL A 81 7.81 9.17 -34.62
CA VAL A 81 6.62 8.55 -34.02
C VAL A 81 7.02 7.60 -32.88
N PHE A 82 6.06 7.30 -32.00
CA PHE A 82 6.29 6.48 -30.81
C PHE A 82 5.38 5.25 -30.76
N GLY A 83 5.66 4.33 -29.83
CA GLY A 83 4.79 3.21 -29.51
C GLY A 83 4.45 2.31 -30.70
N SER A 84 3.16 2.02 -30.86
CA SER A 84 2.60 1.20 -31.93
C SER A 84 2.91 1.76 -33.31
N ASP A 85 2.78 3.07 -33.50
CA ASP A 85 2.95 3.71 -34.80
C ASP A 85 4.38 3.56 -35.31
N ARG A 86 5.36 3.73 -34.41
CA ARG A 86 6.77 3.47 -34.73
C ARG A 86 7.00 2.03 -35.15
N LYS A 87 6.40 1.08 -34.42
CA LYS A 87 6.50 -0.34 -34.73
C LYS A 87 5.91 -0.64 -36.12
N SER A 88 4.73 -0.12 -36.43
CA SER A 88 4.08 -0.33 -37.74
C SER A 88 4.82 0.34 -38.91
N VAL A 89 5.44 1.50 -38.69
CA VAL A 89 6.31 2.13 -39.71
C VAL A 89 7.53 1.26 -40.00
N LEU A 90 8.20 0.77 -38.95
CA LEU A 90 9.37 -0.09 -39.08
C LEU A 90 9.03 -1.44 -39.71
N GLU A 91 7.94 -2.09 -39.29
CA GLU A 91 7.47 -3.37 -39.86
C GLU A 91 7.22 -3.26 -41.37
N ARG A 92 6.57 -2.17 -41.83
CA ARG A 92 6.37 -1.92 -43.26
C ARG A 92 7.70 -1.73 -44.00
N LYS A 93 8.67 -1.02 -43.40
CA LYS A 93 10.00 -0.83 -43.99
C LYS A 93 10.77 -2.14 -44.05
N PHE A 94 10.75 -2.96 -43.00
CA PHE A 94 11.37 -4.28 -43.01
C PHE A 94 10.74 -5.19 -44.06
N ALA A 95 9.40 -5.25 -44.15
CA ALA A 95 8.72 -6.06 -45.15
C ALA A 95 9.06 -5.65 -46.60
N ARG A 96 9.26 -4.34 -46.84
CA ARG A 96 9.66 -3.81 -48.14
C ARG A 96 11.13 -4.09 -48.47
N LEU A 97 12.03 -3.88 -47.51
CA LEU A 97 13.48 -3.92 -47.73
C LEU A 97 14.08 -5.33 -47.59
N PHE A 98 13.57 -6.14 -46.67
CA PHE A 98 14.11 -7.45 -46.32
C PHE A 98 13.01 -8.51 -46.38
N ARG A 99 12.65 -8.92 -47.59
CA ARG A 99 11.60 -9.93 -47.81
C ARG A 99 12.02 -11.27 -47.18
N GLY A 100 11.16 -11.86 -46.36
CA GLY A 100 11.40 -13.16 -45.72
C GLY A 100 12.37 -13.15 -44.54
N ALA A 101 12.92 -11.99 -44.15
CA ALA A 101 13.81 -11.90 -43.00
C ALA A 101 13.07 -12.15 -41.68
N LYS A 102 13.36 -13.28 -41.01
CA LYS A 102 12.82 -13.57 -39.68
C LYS A 102 13.42 -12.64 -38.62
N TYR A 103 14.70 -12.32 -38.76
CA TYR A 103 15.47 -11.51 -37.81
C TYR A 103 15.75 -10.14 -38.40
N SER A 104 15.22 -9.10 -37.75
CA SER A 104 15.42 -7.71 -38.14
C SER A 104 15.49 -6.81 -36.92
N HIS A 105 16.24 -5.71 -37.04
CA HIS A 105 16.47 -4.75 -35.97
C HIS A 105 16.59 -3.32 -36.52
N ALA A 106 16.25 -2.33 -35.70
CA ALA A 106 16.38 -0.93 -36.06
C ALA A 106 17.17 -0.19 -34.96
N LEU A 107 18.32 0.37 -35.33
CA LEU A 107 19.08 1.27 -34.45
C LEU A 107 18.73 2.72 -34.75
N ASN A 108 18.52 3.50 -33.69
CA ASN A 108 18.37 4.95 -33.82
C ASN A 108 19.76 5.60 -33.98
N GLN A 109 19.92 6.45 -34.99
CA GLN A 109 21.17 7.15 -35.33
C GLN A 109 21.01 8.69 -35.22
N GLY A 110 20.06 9.13 -34.39
CA GLY A 110 19.78 10.54 -34.16
C GLY A 110 18.69 11.06 -35.08
N ARG A 111 18.68 12.37 -35.29
CA ARG A 111 17.61 13.06 -36.02
C ARG A 111 18.18 13.92 -37.13
N GLU A 112 17.35 14.21 -38.12
CA GLU A 112 17.63 15.30 -39.05
C GLU A 112 17.62 16.64 -38.31
N THR A 113 18.58 17.50 -38.66
CA THR A 113 18.72 18.83 -38.10
C THR A 113 17.75 19.82 -38.74
N GLU A 114 17.40 19.57 -40.00
CA GLU A 114 16.54 20.41 -40.84
C GLU A 114 15.22 19.69 -41.18
N GLY A 115 14.26 20.44 -41.70
CA GLY A 115 12.94 19.92 -42.08
C GLY A 115 12.11 19.44 -40.88
N ARG A 116 11.37 18.33 -41.05
CA ARG A 116 10.48 17.77 -40.01
C ARG A 116 11.26 17.15 -38.83
N LYS A 117 12.59 17.12 -38.88
CA LYS A 117 13.47 16.50 -37.87
C LYS A 117 13.14 15.03 -37.66
N ASP A 118 13.00 14.31 -38.76
CA ASP A 118 12.72 12.88 -38.77
C ASP A 118 13.87 12.07 -38.15
N ASP A 119 13.56 10.86 -37.69
CA ASP A 119 14.52 9.98 -37.05
C ASP A 119 15.37 9.28 -38.12
N LYS A 120 16.70 9.38 -37.98
CA LYS A 120 17.65 8.61 -38.78
C LYS A 120 17.74 7.22 -38.16
N VAL A 121 17.45 6.19 -38.93
CA VAL A 121 17.51 4.81 -38.46
C VAL A 121 18.41 3.96 -39.34
N LEU A 122 19.08 3.01 -38.71
CA LEU A 122 19.75 1.93 -39.41
C LEU A 122 18.93 0.67 -39.23
N LEU A 123 18.42 0.15 -40.34
CA LEU A 123 17.68 -1.09 -40.41
C LEU A 123 18.67 -2.22 -40.73
N THR A 124 18.63 -3.28 -39.94
CA THR A 124 19.47 -4.46 -40.11
C THR A 124 18.61 -5.71 -40.18
N ALA A 125 19.02 -6.69 -40.97
CA ALA A 125 18.31 -7.95 -41.09
C ALA A 125 19.22 -9.11 -41.47
N ILE A 126 18.86 -10.31 -41.04
CA ILE A 126 19.47 -11.55 -41.52
C ILE A 126 18.66 -12.03 -42.72
N THR A 127 19.25 -11.95 -43.91
CA THR A 127 18.61 -12.25 -45.20
C THR A 127 18.40 -13.75 -45.41
N ARG A 128 19.23 -14.60 -44.79
CA ARG A 128 19.07 -16.06 -44.75
C ARG A 128 18.90 -16.54 -43.31
N PRO A 129 17.67 -16.50 -42.76
CA PRO A 129 17.44 -16.78 -41.34
C PRO A 129 17.78 -18.21 -40.95
N ASP A 130 17.73 -19.17 -41.88
CA ASP A 130 17.97 -20.60 -41.61
C ASP A 130 19.31 -20.88 -40.92
N VAL A 131 20.34 -20.08 -41.22
CA VAL A 131 21.67 -20.22 -40.60
C VAL A 131 21.59 -20.05 -39.08
N VAL A 132 20.68 -19.21 -38.58
CA VAL A 132 20.48 -18.96 -37.15
C VAL A 132 19.32 -19.78 -36.59
N VAL A 133 18.23 -19.92 -37.35
CA VAL A 133 17.00 -20.61 -36.91
C VAL A 133 17.29 -22.04 -36.47
N ARG A 134 18.11 -22.78 -37.23
CA ARG A 134 18.45 -24.18 -36.93
C ARG A 134 19.08 -24.36 -35.55
N TRP A 135 19.92 -23.41 -35.11
CA TRP A 135 20.52 -23.45 -33.77
C TRP A 135 19.53 -22.99 -32.69
N VAL A 136 18.76 -21.94 -32.97
CA VAL A 136 17.76 -21.41 -32.04
C VAL A 136 16.67 -22.44 -31.74
N GLU A 137 16.25 -23.22 -32.73
CA GLU A 137 15.25 -24.28 -32.57
C GLU A 137 15.75 -25.42 -31.66
N VAL A 138 17.02 -25.82 -31.79
CA VAL A 138 17.64 -26.80 -30.88
C VAL A 138 17.62 -26.29 -29.42
N ILE A 139 18.04 -25.04 -29.19
CA ILE A 139 18.09 -24.43 -27.85
C ILE A 139 16.69 -24.30 -27.24
N THR A 140 15.73 -23.78 -28.03
CA THR A 140 14.36 -23.57 -27.56
C THR A 140 13.59 -24.88 -27.37
N GLY A 141 13.89 -25.92 -28.17
CA GLY A 141 13.36 -27.28 -28.01
C GLY A 141 13.75 -27.90 -26.67
N GLN A 142 14.99 -27.66 -26.21
CA GLN A 142 15.47 -28.05 -24.89
C GLN A 142 15.07 -27.08 -23.76
N LYS A 143 14.22 -26.08 -24.05
CA LYS A 143 13.77 -25.04 -23.11
C LYS A 143 14.91 -24.27 -22.45
N VAL A 144 16.08 -24.24 -23.09
CA VAL A 144 17.25 -23.52 -22.58
C VAL A 144 17.01 -22.01 -22.74
N PRO A 145 17.28 -21.18 -21.72
CA PRO A 145 16.99 -19.75 -21.78
C PRO A 145 17.88 -19.00 -22.79
N ILE A 146 17.29 -18.44 -23.85
CA ILE A 146 17.99 -17.51 -24.76
C ILE A 146 17.85 -16.08 -24.23
N ALA A 147 18.96 -15.46 -23.85
CA ALA A 147 18.99 -14.08 -23.36
C ALA A 147 18.78 -13.05 -24.48
N GLY A 148 19.28 -13.35 -25.68
CA GLY A 148 19.15 -12.53 -26.87
C GLY A 148 20.00 -13.06 -28.02
N ILE A 149 19.75 -12.53 -29.21
CA ILE A 149 20.51 -12.79 -30.43
C ILE A 149 21.12 -11.44 -30.86
N TYR A 150 22.43 -11.41 -31.00
CA TYR A 150 23.23 -10.20 -31.12
C TYR A 150 24.08 -10.26 -32.39
N SER A 151 23.96 -9.27 -33.25
CA SER A 151 24.92 -9.00 -34.32
C SER A 151 26.30 -8.64 -33.74
N LEU A 152 27.35 -9.41 -34.06
CA LEU A 152 28.74 -9.06 -33.73
C LEU A 152 29.17 -7.67 -34.23
N PRO A 153 28.84 -7.23 -35.46
CA PRO A 153 29.33 -5.96 -35.96
C PRO A 153 28.65 -4.79 -35.26
N LEU A 154 27.38 -4.93 -34.84
CA LEU A 154 26.74 -3.96 -33.96
C LEU A 154 27.36 -3.96 -32.55
N LEU A 155 27.63 -5.15 -31.99
CA LEU A 155 28.30 -5.29 -30.69
C LEU A 155 29.68 -4.64 -30.68
N SER A 156 30.40 -4.70 -31.80
CA SER A 156 31.76 -4.17 -31.92
C SER A 156 31.87 -2.66 -31.70
N GLN A 157 30.75 -1.92 -31.76
CA GLN A 157 30.69 -0.52 -31.35
C GLN A 157 31.09 -0.32 -29.88
N LEU A 158 30.77 -1.28 -29.01
CA LEU A 158 31.16 -1.23 -27.59
C LEU A 158 32.68 -1.37 -27.40
N LEU A 159 33.35 -2.04 -28.33
CA LEU A 159 34.78 -2.26 -28.29
C LEU A 159 35.58 -0.97 -28.55
N LEU A 160 35.00 -0.01 -29.29
CA LEU A 160 35.64 1.29 -29.58
C LEU A 160 36.11 2.01 -28.32
N LYS A 161 35.35 1.89 -27.21
CA LYS A 161 35.74 2.47 -25.93
C LYS A 161 36.95 1.76 -25.32
N THR A 162 36.99 0.43 -25.42
CA THR A 162 38.07 -0.40 -24.85
C THR A 162 39.40 -0.17 -25.55
N ILE A 163 39.37 0.10 -26.86
CA ILE A 163 40.54 0.40 -27.68
C ILE A 163 40.85 1.90 -27.79
N ASP A 164 40.09 2.74 -27.08
CA ASP A 164 40.23 4.21 -27.09
C ASP A 164 40.19 4.83 -28.50
N ALA A 165 39.27 4.35 -29.34
CA ALA A 165 39.06 4.91 -30.68
C ALA A 165 38.35 6.27 -30.61
N ARG A 166 39.04 7.34 -31.04
CA ARG A 166 38.57 8.73 -30.92
C ARG A 166 38.25 9.41 -32.26
N GLY A 167 38.74 8.87 -33.37
CA GLY A 167 38.57 9.48 -34.70
C GLY A 167 37.11 9.49 -35.18
N PRO A 168 36.72 10.49 -35.99
CA PRO A 168 35.37 10.57 -36.55
C PRO A 168 35.09 9.43 -37.53
N ASN A 169 36.09 9.02 -38.33
CA ASN A 169 36.03 7.89 -39.24
C ASN A 169 36.89 6.75 -38.66
N SER A 170 36.25 5.73 -38.09
CA SER A 170 36.94 4.58 -37.48
C SER A 170 36.59 3.29 -38.22
N LEU A 171 37.59 2.52 -38.61
CA LEU A 171 37.44 1.20 -39.20
C LEU A 171 38.06 0.17 -38.27
N LEU A 172 37.24 -0.73 -37.73
CA LEU A 172 37.70 -1.87 -36.95
C LEU A 172 37.92 -3.08 -37.87
N VAL A 173 39.11 -3.65 -37.82
CA VAL A 173 39.49 -4.87 -38.54
C VAL A 173 39.80 -5.95 -37.51
N SER A 174 39.08 -7.06 -37.58
CA SER A 174 39.23 -8.19 -36.65
C SER A 174 39.13 -9.50 -37.40
N VAL A 175 39.87 -10.52 -36.98
CA VAL A 175 39.76 -11.87 -37.53
C VAL A 175 39.07 -12.76 -36.52
N GLN A 176 38.00 -13.42 -36.94
CA GLN A 176 37.30 -14.47 -36.21
C GLN A 176 37.73 -15.82 -36.77
N GLY A 177 38.08 -16.75 -35.89
CA GLY A 177 38.41 -18.13 -36.26
C GLY A 177 37.19 -18.88 -36.80
N ALA A 178 35.97 -18.47 -36.42
CA ALA A 178 34.74 -19.09 -36.89
C ALA A 178 34.28 -18.61 -38.28
N SER A 179 34.52 -17.35 -38.64
CA SER A 179 33.86 -16.69 -39.78
C SER A 179 34.79 -15.97 -40.77
N GLY A 180 36.01 -15.57 -40.36
CA GLY A 180 37.00 -14.92 -41.23
C GLY A 180 37.35 -13.48 -40.83
N LEU A 181 37.64 -12.64 -41.82
CA LEU A 181 38.07 -11.25 -41.65
C LEU A 181 36.87 -10.31 -41.65
N ARG A 182 36.59 -9.69 -40.52
CA ARG A 182 35.53 -8.68 -40.39
C ARG A 182 36.10 -7.27 -40.37
N GLN A 183 35.47 -6.41 -41.16
CA GLN A 183 35.82 -5.01 -41.32
C GLN A 183 34.57 -4.17 -41.06
N THR A 184 34.54 -3.46 -39.94
CA THR A 184 33.37 -2.70 -39.50
C THR A 184 33.67 -1.20 -39.43
N PHE A 185 32.95 -0.42 -40.23
CA PHE A 185 33.13 1.02 -40.34
C PHE A 185 32.13 1.77 -39.46
N PHE A 186 32.67 2.74 -38.71
CA PHE A 186 31.96 3.64 -37.83
C PHE A 186 32.20 5.09 -38.25
N ARG A 187 31.14 5.88 -38.18
CA ARG A 187 31.23 7.34 -38.30
C ARG A 187 30.64 8.00 -37.08
N ASP A 188 31.42 8.86 -36.43
CA ASP A 188 31.09 9.52 -35.16
C ASP A 188 30.71 8.50 -34.08
N ARG A 189 31.46 7.39 -34.01
CA ARG A 189 31.20 6.23 -33.14
C ARG A 189 29.87 5.51 -33.37
N HIS A 190 29.15 5.81 -34.44
CA HIS A 190 27.95 5.07 -34.85
C HIS A 190 28.29 4.08 -35.95
N PHE A 191 27.82 2.84 -35.80
CA PHE A 191 27.95 1.83 -36.84
C PHE A 191 27.35 2.31 -38.17
N ARG A 192 28.04 2.05 -39.29
CA ARG A 192 27.55 2.40 -40.64
C ARG A 192 27.42 1.18 -41.53
N ILE A 193 28.49 0.39 -41.64
CA ILE A 193 28.51 -0.81 -42.48
C ILE A 193 29.53 -1.81 -41.95
N SER A 194 29.30 -3.09 -42.25
CA SER A 194 30.26 -4.16 -42.00
C SER A 194 30.42 -5.01 -43.25
N ARG A 195 31.62 -5.53 -43.44
CA ARG A 195 31.95 -6.53 -44.46
C ARG A 195 32.66 -7.69 -43.80
N LEU A 196 32.25 -8.91 -44.16
CA LEU A 196 32.93 -10.15 -43.77
C LEU A 196 33.53 -10.78 -45.03
N ALA A 197 34.86 -10.97 -45.01
CA ALA A 197 35.62 -11.67 -46.02
C ALA A 197 36.09 -13.01 -45.46
N GLN A 198 36.10 -14.06 -46.30
CA GLN A 198 36.60 -15.36 -45.87
C GLN A 198 38.12 -15.34 -45.82
N MET A 199 38.71 -15.82 -44.73
CA MET A 199 40.16 -15.95 -44.66
C MET A 199 40.63 -17.12 -45.53
N PRO A 200 41.73 -16.97 -46.29
CA PRO A 200 42.34 -18.08 -47.00
C PRO A 200 42.90 -19.10 -46.00
N LYS A 201 43.19 -20.31 -46.48
CA LYS A 201 43.84 -21.34 -45.64
C LYS A 201 45.18 -20.80 -45.12
N ILE A 202 45.47 -21.05 -43.85
CA ILE A 202 46.70 -20.59 -43.20
C ILE A 202 47.92 -21.00 -44.05
N GLY A 203 48.83 -20.05 -44.29
CA GLY A 203 50.06 -20.28 -45.06
C GLY A 203 49.91 -20.22 -46.59
N SER A 204 48.69 -20.13 -47.13
CA SER A 204 48.51 -20.04 -48.59
C SER A 204 48.83 -18.65 -49.17
N VAL A 205 48.64 -17.59 -48.39
CA VAL A 205 48.93 -16.19 -48.74
C VAL A 205 49.47 -15.49 -47.49
N PRO A 206 50.46 -14.59 -47.61
CA PRO A 206 50.91 -13.77 -46.47
C PRO A 206 49.76 -12.96 -45.87
N TYR A 207 49.64 -13.00 -44.55
CA TYR A 207 48.47 -12.49 -43.84
C TYR A 207 48.25 -10.99 -44.08
N ALA A 208 49.30 -10.18 -43.91
CA ALA A 208 49.22 -8.74 -44.05
C ALA A 208 48.85 -8.34 -45.49
N SER A 209 49.43 -9.01 -46.49
CA SER A 209 49.13 -8.73 -47.90
C SER A 209 47.64 -8.95 -48.23
N TYR A 210 47.05 -10.03 -47.70
CA TYR A 210 45.63 -10.34 -47.91
C TYR A 210 44.73 -9.34 -47.20
N VAL A 211 45.01 -9.03 -45.93
CA VAL A 211 44.24 -8.05 -45.15
C VAL A 211 44.28 -6.68 -45.79
N MET A 212 45.44 -6.24 -46.29
CA MET A 212 45.58 -4.95 -46.99
C MET A 212 44.79 -4.92 -48.31
N ALA A 213 44.76 -6.02 -49.07
CA ALA A 213 43.95 -6.11 -50.27
C ALA A 213 42.43 -6.04 -49.96
N GLU A 214 41.97 -6.70 -48.91
CA GLU A 214 40.57 -6.63 -48.46
C GLU A 214 40.21 -5.25 -47.87
N LEU A 215 41.15 -4.61 -47.19
CA LEU A 215 41.03 -3.24 -46.71
C LEU A 215 40.83 -2.25 -47.87
N GLU A 216 41.64 -2.37 -48.92
CA GLU A 216 41.55 -1.50 -50.10
C GLU A 216 40.21 -1.66 -50.84
N LYS A 217 39.70 -2.91 -50.95
CA LYS A 217 38.36 -3.16 -51.50
C LYS A 217 37.27 -2.46 -50.71
N LEU A 218 37.31 -2.55 -49.37
CA LEU A 218 36.33 -1.86 -48.53
C LEU A 218 36.48 -0.34 -48.64
N ARG A 219 37.70 0.20 -48.69
CA ARG A 219 37.93 1.63 -48.84
C ARG A 219 37.31 2.18 -50.13
N ARG A 220 37.54 1.51 -51.27
CA ARG A 220 36.92 1.88 -52.55
C ARG A 220 35.40 1.86 -52.46
N TYR A 221 34.86 0.85 -51.78
CA TYR A 221 33.42 0.76 -51.56
C TYR A 221 32.88 1.89 -50.66
N LEU A 222 33.55 2.21 -49.54
CA LEU A 222 33.17 3.33 -48.67
C LEU A 222 33.22 4.68 -49.40
N ASN A 223 34.23 4.89 -50.25
CA ASN A 223 34.34 6.06 -51.12
C ASN A 223 33.20 6.12 -52.13
N SER A 224 32.84 4.99 -52.75
CA SER A 224 31.71 4.93 -53.70
C SER A 224 30.36 5.27 -53.07
N LEU A 225 30.21 5.01 -51.77
CA LEU A 225 29.01 5.36 -51.00
C LEU A 225 29.07 6.78 -50.40
N GLY A 226 30.17 7.52 -50.57
CA GLY A 226 30.37 8.83 -49.97
C GLY A 226 30.35 8.81 -48.43
N LEU A 227 30.73 7.69 -47.81
CA LEU A 227 30.65 7.52 -46.35
C LEU A 227 31.84 8.12 -45.59
N ILE A 228 33.01 8.14 -46.21
CA ILE A 228 34.22 8.75 -45.66
C ILE A 228 34.14 10.26 -45.89
N SER A 229 34.15 11.03 -44.79
CA SER A 229 34.26 12.49 -44.90
C SER A 229 35.62 12.87 -45.50
N ARG A 230 35.65 13.87 -46.39
CA ARG A 230 36.90 14.40 -46.97
C ARG A 230 37.74 15.16 -45.94
N ASP A 231 37.15 15.52 -44.81
CA ASP A 231 37.76 16.45 -43.84
C ASP A 231 38.55 15.75 -42.72
N ALA A 232 38.55 14.41 -42.67
CA ALA A 232 39.28 13.67 -41.63
C ALA A 232 39.80 12.31 -42.14
N PRO A 233 41.02 11.90 -41.72
CA PRO A 233 41.59 10.62 -42.11
C PRO A 233 40.77 9.44 -41.59
N LEU A 234 40.93 8.29 -42.24
CA LEU A 234 40.40 7.02 -41.80
C LEU A 234 41.33 6.39 -40.76
N ASP A 235 40.86 6.26 -39.52
CA ASP A 235 41.58 5.56 -38.46
C ASP A 235 41.27 4.06 -38.53
N ILE A 236 42.28 3.24 -38.76
CA ILE A 236 42.15 1.81 -39.02
C ILE A 236 42.72 1.05 -37.82
N TYR A 237 41.84 0.52 -37.00
CA TYR A 237 42.17 -0.26 -35.81
C TYR A 237 42.21 -1.73 -36.19
N MET A 238 43.38 -2.35 -36.16
CA MET A 238 43.57 -3.76 -36.54
C MET A 238 43.87 -4.59 -35.29
N LEU A 239 42.97 -5.52 -34.98
CA LEU A 239 43.16 -6.49 -33.90
C LEU A 239 43.93 -7.69 -34.45
N SER A 240 45.10 -7.96 -33.87
CA SER A 240 45.97 -9.08 -34.27
C SER A 240 46.77 -9.59 -33.06
N HIS A 241 47.62 -10.59 -33.27
CA HIS A 241 48.51 -11.13 -32.23
C HIS A 241 49.75 -11.78 -32.84
N GLY A 242 50.86 -11.78 -32.10
CA GLY A 242 52.09 -12.51 -32.44
C GLY A 242 52.61 -12.23 -33.85
N GLU A 243 52.95 -13.27 -34.59
CA GLU A 243 53.53 -13.15 -35.95
C GLU A 243 52.66 -12.35 -36.92
N TRP A 244 51.32 -12.43 -36.80
CA TRP A 244 50.42 -11.67 -37.66
C TRP A 244 50.46 -10.17 -37.35
N LEU A 245 50.69 -9.80 -36.09
CA LEU A 245 50.87 -8.41 -35.69
C LEU A 245 52.21 -7.89 -36.22
N ASN A 246 53.29 -8.67 -36.07
CA ASN A 246 54.62 -8.34 -36.62
C ASN A 246 54.57 -8.15 -38.15
N GLU A 247 53.85 -9.01 -38.87
CA GLU A 247 53.69 -8.88 -40.33
C GLU A 247 52.93 -7.60 -40.71
N LEU A 248 51.89 -7.23 -39.94
CA LEU A 248 51.15 -5.98 -40.15
C LEU A 248 52.02 -4.75 -39.89
N GLU A 249 52.86 -4.73 -38.84
CA GLU A 249 53.78 -3.61 -38.54
C GLU A 249 54.75 -3.31 -39.70
N GLN A 250 55.15 -4.34 -40.45
CA GLN A 250 56.02 -4.19 -41.61
C GLN A 250 55.29 -3.57 -42.82
N HIS A 251 53.99 -3.83 -42.98
CA HIS A 251 53.19 -3.42 -44.14
C HIS A 251 52.41 -2.12 -43.92
N CYS A 252 51.99 -1.83 -42.68
CA CYS A 252 51.24 -0.63 -42.34
C CYS A 252 52.14 0.62 -42.41
N ARG A 253 51.71 1.61 -43.17
CA ARG A 253 52.35 2.93 -43.28
C ARG A 253 51.27 3.99 -43.24
N ASP A 254 51.38 4.91 -42.30
CA ASP A 254 50.47 6.04 -42.20
C ASP A 254 50.59 6.95 -43.43
N SER A 255 49.46 7.55 -43.79
CA SER A 255 49.36 8.55 -44.85
C SER A 255 48.44 9.69 -44.41
N ILE A 256 48.33 10.75 -45.21
CA ILE A 256 47.46 11.89 -44.91
C ILE A 256 46.00 11.45 -44.73
N ASP A 257 45.57 10.43 -45.48
CA ASP A 257 44.18 9.95 -45.48
C ASP A 257 43.95 8.73 -44.56
N GLN A 258 45.01 8.11 -44.03
CA GLN A 258 44.93 6.82 -43.32
C GLN A 258 45.90 6.76 -42.14
N ARG A 259 45.40 6.36 -40.97
CA ARG A 259 46.22 6.12 -39.79
C ARG A 259 45.98 4.71 -39.28
N TYR A 260 47.04 3.95 -39.07
CA TYR A 260 46.97 2.57 -38.65
C TYR A 260 47.24 2.45 -37.14
N PHE A 261 46.32 1.79 -36.45
CA PHE A 261 46.42 1.47 -35.03
C PHE A 261 46.42 -0.05 -34.89
N LEU A 262 47.62 -0.61 -34.75
CA LEU A 262 47.83 -2.04 -34.54
C LEU A 262 47.68 -2.36 -33.05
N ILE A 263 46.76 -3.24 -32.71
CA ILE A 263 46.42 -3.54 -31.32
C ILE A 263 46.54 -5.04 -31.08
N ASP A 264 47.34 -5.40 -30.06
CA ASP A 264 47.41 -6.77 -29.60
C ASP A 264 46.11 -7.18 -28.91
N ILE A 265 45.49 -8.24 -29.40
CA ILE A 265 44.26 -8.78 -28.86
C ILE A 265 44.38 -9.27 -27.41
N ALA A 266 45.59 -9.68 -26.99
CA ALA A 266 45.86 -10.04 -25.60
C ALA A 266 45.70 -8.84 -24.67
N GLU A 267 46.08 -7.63 -25.09
CA GLU A 267 45.85 -6.41 -24.32
C GLU A 267 44.36 -6.08 -24.21
N VAL A 268 43.62 -6.24 -25.31
CA VAL A 268 42.17 -6.01 -25.33
C VAL A 268 41.47 -6.98 -24.37
N ALA A 269 41.88 -8.24 -24.38
CA ALA A 269 41.36 -9.26 -23.47
C ALA A 269 41.67 -8.97 -22.01
N ALA A 270 42.89 -8.51 -21.70
CA ALA A 270 43.26 -8.08 -20.35
C ALA A 270 42.37 -6.93 -19.87
N ARG A 271 42.10 -5.93 -20.74
CA ARG A 271 41.18 -4.82 -20.44
C ARG A 271 39.73 -5.28 -20.21
N LEU A 272 39.31 -6.40 -20.80
CA LEU A 272 38.01 -7.03 -20.57
C LEU A 272 37.97 -7.98 -19.36
N GLY A 273 39.09 -8.12 -18.64
CA GLY A 273 39.18 -8.93 -17.43
C GLY A 273 39.45 -10.41 -17.66
N LEU A 274 39.95 -10.81 -18.83
CA LEU A 274 40.44 -12.17 -19.08
C LEU A 274 41.83 -12.33 -18.43
N LYS A 275 41.96 -13.25 -17.46
CA LYS A 275 43.21 -13.48 -16.71
C LYS A 275 44.21 -14.34 -17.48
N ALA A 276 43.72 -15.27 -18.30
CA ALA A 276 44.57 -16.09 -19.14
C ALA A 276 45.04 -15.26 -20.34
N ALA A 277 46.35 -15.28 -20.62
CA ALA A 277 46.89 -14.69 -21.82
C ALA A 277 46.32 -15.43 -23.04
N LEU A 278 45.58 -14.71 -23.89
CA LEU A 278 45.17 -15.24 -25.18
C LEU A 278 46.43 -15.51 -26.01
N LYS A 279 46.54 -16.74 -26.52
CA LYS A 279 47.62 -17.16 -27.42
C LYS A 279 47.17 -17.24 -28.88
N THR A 280 45.92 -16.89 -29.14
CA THR A 280 45.29 -16.98 -30.45
C THR A 280 45.19 -15.59 -31.07
N PRO A 281 45.42 -15.46 -32.39
CA PRO A 281 45.17 -14.21 -33.11
C PRO A 281 43.68 -13.95 -33.36
N TYR A 282 42.80 -14.91 -33.03
CA TYR A 282 41.38 -14.80 -33.30
C TYR A 282 40.60 -14.03 -32.21
N SER A 283 39.64 -13.24 -32.65
CA SER A 283 38.86 -12.32 -31.82
C SER A 283 37.59 -12.90 -31.22
N ASP A 284 37.29 -14.17 -31.46
CA ASP A 284 36.03 -14.79 -31.03
C ASP A 284 35.83 -14.67 -29.51
N VAL A 285 36.86 -15.04 -28.72
CA VAL A 285 36.81 -14.99 -27.26
C VAL A 285 36.61 -13.56 -26.75
N VAL A 286 37.27 -12.58 -27.35
CA VAL A 286 37.15 -11.16 -26.97
C VAL A 286 35.73 -10.65 -27.17
N PHE A 287 35.11 -10.91 -28.32
CA PHE A 287 33.73 -10.47 -28.58
C PHE A 287 32.70 -11.22 -27.72
N ASN A 288 32.90 -12.52 -27.49
CA ASN A 288 32.01 -13.29 -26.60
C ASN A 288 32.14 -12.82 -25.14
N GLN A 289 33.35 -12.52 -24.66
CA GLN A 289 33.56 -11.95 -23.34
C GLN A 289 32.94 -10.56 -23.23
N LEU A 290 33.12 -9.71 -24.26
CA LEU A 290 32.48 -8.39 -24.33
C LEU A 290 30.95 -8.49 -24.21
N LEU A 291 30.34 -9.45 -24.92
CA LEU A 291 28.90 -9.69 -24.86
C LEU A 291 28.43 -10.08 -23.44
N LEU A 292 29.16 -10.99 -22.79
CA LEU A 292 28.82 -11.49 -21.45
C LEU A 292 29.05 -10.44 -20.35
N ASN A 293 29.99 -9.52 -20.56
CA ASN A 293 30.27 -8.39 -19.67
C ASN A 293 29.22 -7.27 -19.80
N GLU A 294 28.99 -6.78 -21.02
CA GLU A 294 28.16 -5.58 -21.25
C GLU A 294 26.66 -5.90 -21.31
N ARG A 295 26.28 -7.06 -21.85
CA ARG A 295 24.87 -7.50 -21.99
C ARG A 295 23.98 -6.41 -22.59
N PRO A 296 24.27 -5.96 -23.83
CA PRO A 296 23.48 -4.95 -24.48
C PRO A 296 22.03 -5.39 -24.69
N LYS A 297 21.18 -4.47 -25.14
CA LYS A 297 19.82 -4.82 -25.53
C LYS A 297 19.85 -5.81 -26.70
N ASN A 298 18.94 -6.77 -26.66
CA ASN A 298 18.77 -7.76 -27.71
C ASN A 298 18.57 -7.10 -29.10
N HIS A 299 19.27 -7.60 -30.12
CA HIS A 299 19.14 -7.11 -31.49
C HIS A 299 18.04 -7.88 -32.23
N TYR A 300 18.11 -9.21 -32.27
CA TYR A 300 17.30 -10.00 -33.20
C TYR A 300 16.27 -10.93 -32.55
N ALA A 301 16.48 -11.39 -31.31
CA ALA A 301 15.61 -12.41 -30.71
C ALA A 301 14.17 -11.90 -30.53
N LYS A 302 13.19 -12.75 -30.82
CA LYS A 302 11.78 -12.44 -30.61
C LYS A 302 11.33 -12.85 -29.21
N ALA A 303 10.20 -12.30 -28.77
CA ALA A 303 9.61 -12.61 -27.46
C ALA A 303 9.36 -14.12 -27.27
N GLN A 304 9.04 -14.85 -28.34
CA GLN A 304 8.85 -16.30 -28.32
C GLN A 304 10.16 -17.05 -28.00
N GLU A 305 11.29 -16.59 -28.55
CA GLU A 305 12.61 -17.21 -28.37
C GLU A 305 13.19 -16.86 -26.98
N THR A 306 12.91 -15.67 -26.45
CA THR A 306 13.37 -15.25 -25.11
C THR A 306 12.42 -15.63 -23.97
N LYS A 307 11.34 -16.36 -24.24
CA LYS A 307 10.31 -16.71 -23.24
C LYS A 307 10.91 -17.42 -22.01
N TYR A 308 11.77 -18.41 -22.24
CA TYR A 308 12.41 -19.16 -21.15
C TYR A 308 13.39 -18.31 -20.34
N PHE A 309 13.99 -17.28 -20.96
CA PHE A 309 14.81 -16.32 -20.24
C PHE A 309 14.00 -15.37 -19.37
N ALA A 310 12.82 -14.95 -19.82
CA ALA A 310 11.90 -14.20 -18.97
C ALA A 310 11.46 -15.02 -17.74
N LEU A 311 11.11 -16.30 -17.94
CA LEU A 311 10.77 -17.22 -16.84
C LEU A 311 11.96 -17.45 -15.89
N TYR A 312 13.17 -17.64 -16.43
CA TYR A 312 14.39 -17.76 -15.64
C TYR A 312 14.60 -16.53 -14.75
N ARG A 313 14.47 -15.32 -15.30
CA ARG A 313 14.61 -14.07 -14.53
C ARG A 313 13.51 -13.90 -13.49
N MET A 314 12.27 -14.25 -13.82
CA MET A 314 11.14 -14.22 -12.89
C MET A 314 11.38 -15.15 -11.70
N ARG A 315 11.87 -16.38 -11.95
CA ARG A 315 12.26 -17.33 -10.89
C ARG A 315 13.33 -16.75 -9.97
N GLN A 316 14.39 -16.16 -10.53
CA GLN A 316 15.45 -15.54 -9.74
C GLN A 316 14.93 -14.36 -8.90
N GLY A 317 14.03 -13.54 -9.48
CA GLY A 317 13.37 -12.45 -8.75
C GLY A 317 12.50 -12.94 -7.59
N LEU A 318 11.72 -14.00 -7.81
CA LEU A 318 10.92 -14.63 -6.75
C LEU A 318 11.78 -15.21 -5.63
N LEU A 319 12.87 -15.89 -5.97
CA LEU A 319 13.81 -16.41 -4.97
C LEU A 319 14.42 -15.28 -4.12
N ALA A 320 14.87 -14.20 -4.76
CA ALA A 320 15.40 -13.04 -4.05
C ALA A 320 14.35 -12.38 -3.15
N ALA A 321 13.11 -12.25 -3.62
CA ALA A 321 12.00 -11.72 -2.83
C ALA A 321 11.68 -12.60 -1.61
N SER A 322 11.67 -13.92 -1.78
CA SER A 322 11.46 -14.87 -0.67
C SER A 322 12.56 -14.78 0.38
N VAL A 323 13.83 -14.71 -0.04
CA VAL A 323 14.97 -14.52 0.89
C VAL A 323 14.87 -13.18 1.62
N GLY A 324 14.47 -12.12 0.92
CA GLY A 324 14.22 -10.81 1.51
C GLY A 324 13.12 -10.85 2.58
N LEU A 325 11.96 -11.43 2.25
CA LEU A 325 10.85 -11.60 3.19
C LEU A 325 11.22 -12.45 4.40
N LEU A 326 11.95 -13.55 4.20
CA LEU A 326 12.43 -14.40 5.29
C LEU A 326 13.38 -13.62 6.21
N SER A 327 14.30 -12.84 5.64
CA SER A 327 15.23 -12.01 6.41
C SER A 327 14.50 -10.95 7.24
N ILE A 328 13.48 -10.30 6.66
CA ILE A 328 12.63 -9.31 7.36
C ILE A 328 11.86 -9.98 8.50
N SER A 329 11.23 -11.13 8.24
CA SER A 329 10.48 -11.88 9.25
C SER A 329 11.36 -12.34 10.40
N ILE A 330 12.59 -12.81 10.13
CA ILE A 330 13.56 -13.18 11.16
C ILE A 330 13.95 -11.96 12.00
N ALA A 331 14.28 -10.83 11.36
CA ALA A 331 14.62 -9.61 12.07
C ALA A 331 13.45 -9.13 12.96
N TRP A 332 12.23 -9.09 12.41
CA TRP A 332 11.03 -8.69 13.13
C TRP A 332 10.72 -9.60 14.32
N SER A 333 10.81 -10.92 14.12
CA SER A 333 10.64 -11.89 15.20
C SER A 333 11.69 -11.71 16.29
N GLY A 334 12.95 -11.47 15.91
CA GLY A 334 14.04 -11.17 16.84
C GLY A 334 13.78 -9.94 17.72
N PHE A 335 13.29 -8.84 17.13
CA PHE A 335 12.90 -7.65 17.89
C PHE A 335 11.76 -7.94 18.87
N ASN A 336 10.69 -8.59 18.42
CA ASN A 336 9.57 -8.94 19.30
C ASN A 336 9.99 -9.89 20.44
N PHE A 337 10.95 -10.78 20.19
CA PHE A 337 11.48 -11.65 21.23
C PHE A 337 12.25 -10.86 22.29
N LEU A 338 13.08 -9.90 21.89
CA LEU A 338 13.79 -9.02 22.83
C LEU A 338 12.81 -8.17 23.64
N ASP A 339 11.78 -7.61 22.99
CA ASP A 339 10.72 -6.86 23.66
C ASP A 339 9.97 -7.74 24.66
N ALA A 340 9.60 -8.97 24.28
CA ALA A 340 8.94 -9.93 25.17
C ALA A 340 9.81 -10.28 26.39
N VAL A 341 11.13 -10.45 26.21
CA VAL A 341 12.07 -10.66 27.33
C VAL A 341 12.11 -9.44 28.25
N SER A 342 12.10 -8.22 27.70
CA SER A 342 12.08 -6.99 28.49
C SER A 342 10.77 -6.83 29.28
N LEU A 343 9.62 -7.10 28.64
CA LEU A 343 8.30 -7.09 29.25
C LEU A 343 8.19 -8.13 30.36
N LYS A 344 8.74 -9.34 30.15
CA LYS A 344 8.78 -10.38 31.19
C LYS A 344 9.59 -9.95 32.41
N ARG A 345 10.72 -9.25 32.21
CA ARG A 345 11.50 -8.67 33.33
C ARG A 345 10.70 -7.60 34.08
N GLN A 346 10.06 -6.69 33.36
CA GLN A 346 9.22 -5.64 33.97
C GLN A 346 8.04 -6.22 34.74
N ALA A 347 7.42 -7.29 34.23
CA ALA A 347 6.33 -7.99 34.91
C ALA A 347 6.81 -8.64 36.22
N LEU A 348 7.97 -9.31 36.20
CA LEU A 348 8.58 -9.89 37.41
C LEU A 348 8.94 -8.80 38.44
N ASP A 349 9.48 -7.66 38.00
CA ASP A 349 9.79 -6.53 38.89
C ASP A 349 8.51 -5.92 39.50
N ALA A 350 7.44 -5.82 38.71
CA ALA A 350 6.14 -5.32 39.17
C ALA A 350 5.50 -6.28 40.18
N GLU A 351 5.57 -7.59 39.93
CA GLU A 351 5.10 -8.63 40.84
C GLU A 351 5.86 -8.60 42.17
N GLN A 352 7.19 -8.49 42.13
CA GLN A 352 8.00 -8.35 43.35
C GLN A 352 7.63 -7.10 44.15
N LYS A 353 7.44 -5.94 43.49
CA LYS A 353 7.01 -4.70 44.14
C LYS A 353 5.61 -4.84 44.75
N ALA A 354 4.67 -5.42 44.02
CA ALA A 354 3.31 -5.67 44.51
C ALA A 354 3.34 -6.54 45.77
N ASN A 355 4.08 -7.65 45.73
CA ASN A 355 4.24 -8.54 46.89
C ASN A 355 4.91 -7.82 48.07
N PHE A 356 5.94 -7.01 47.82
CA PHE A 356 6.61 -6.22 48.86
C PHE A 356 5.66 -5.23 49.55
N TYR A 357 4.88 -4.46 48.79
CA TYR A 357 3.92 -3.51 49.35
C TYR A 357 2.73 -4.20 50.01
N GLN A 358 2.27 -5.32 49.47
CA GLN A 358 1.19 -6.11 50.07
C GLN A 358 1.61 -6.66 51.44
N ALA A 359 2.83 -7.19 51.56
CA ALA A 359 3.39 -7.64 52.83
C ALA A 359 3.56 -6.49 53.84
N ARG A 360 4.00 -5.31 53.39
CA ARG A 360 4.07 -4.13 54.27
C ARG A 360 2.71 -3.61 54.69
N TYR A 361 1.74 -3.61 53.78
CA TYR A 361 0.37 -3.20 54.07
C TYR A 361 -0.27 -4.15 55.09
N SER A 362 -0.05 -5.46 54.99
CA SER A 362 -0.58 -6.41 55.96
C SER A 362 0.06 -6.24 57.35
N VAL A 363 1.36 -5.97 57.43
CA VAL A 363 2.05 -5.67 58.71
C VAL A 363 1.55 -4.34 59.31
N ALA A 364 1.50 -3.26 58.53
CA ALA A 364 0.99 -1.97 59.01
C ALA A 364 -0.50 -2.04 59.40
N ARG A 365 -1.29 -2.93 58.78
CA ARG A 365 -2.69 -3.20 59.16
C ARG A 365 -2.79 -3.90 60.51
N GLN A 366 -1.79 -4.70 60.92
CA GLN A 366 -1.75 -5.33 62.25
C GLN A 366 -1.40 -4.32 63.36
N ASP A 367 -0.65 -3.26 63.03
CA ASP A 367 -0.29 -2.19 63.98
C ASP A 367 -1.40 -1.14 64.20
N LEU A 368 -2.47 -1.17 63.39
CA LEU A 368 -3.61 -0.27 63.53
C LEU A 368 -4.61 -0.82 64.57
N PRO A 369 -5.16 0.03 65.48
CA PRO A 369 -6.17 -0.40 66.42
C PRO A 369 -7.40 -0.93 65.67
N PRO A 370 -8.02 -2.05 66.09
CA PRO A 370 -9.17 -2.62 65.40
C PRO A 370 -10.33 -1.63 65.44
N THR A 371 -10.58 -0.94 64.33
CA THR A 371 -11.78 -0.15 64.14
C THR A 371 -12.95 -1.11 63.91
N PRO A 372 -14.06 -1.01 64.66
CA PRO A 372 -15.14 -2.01 64.65
C PRO A 372 -15.95 -2.08 63.34
N VAL A 373 -15.59 -1.33 62.29
CA VAL A 373 -16.39 -1.19 61.07
C VAL A 373 -15.48 -1.14 59.85
N GLU A 374 -15.82 -1.84 58.76
CA GLU A 374 -15.06 -1.77 57.52
C GLU A 374 -15.22 -0.40 56.83
N PRO A 375 -14.17 0.13 56.17
CA PRO A 375 -14.23 1.42 55.46
C PRO A 375 -15.32 1.51 54.37
N THR A 376 -15.71 0.37 53.80
CA THR A 376 -16.81 0.21 52.83
C THR A 376 -18.17 0.54 53.45
N ASP A 377 -18.39 0.16 54.70
CA ASP A 377 -19.65 0.41 55.40
C ASP A 377 -19.80 1.89 55.76
N ILE A 378 -18.69 2.58 56.09
CA ILE A 378 -18.68 4.02 56.36
C ILE A 378 -19.08 4.80 55.11
N LYS A 379 -18.54 4.44 53.94
CA LYS A 379 -18.90 5.08 52.67
C LYS A 379 -20.39 4.90 52.36
N THR A 380 -20.90 3.68 52.57
CA THR A 380 -22.30 3.35 52.33
C THR A 380 -23.24 4.16 53.24
N ALA A 381 -22.88 4.33 54.51
CA ALA A 381 -23.65 5.14 55.46
C ALA A 381 -23.68 6.63 55.05
N VAL A 382 -22.57 7.17 54.54
CA VAL A 382 -22.50 8.56 54.07
C VAL A 382 -23.39 8.77 52.84
N ASP A 383 -23.35 7.86 51.88
CA ASP A 383 -24.16 7.94 50.65
C ASP A 383 -25.68 7.89 50.96
N ILE A 384 -26.09 7.10 51.96
CA ILE A 384 -27.49 7.00 52.42
C ILE A 384 -27.96 8.30 53.09
N VAL A 385 -27.12 8.90 53.95
CA VAL A 385 -27.46 10.16 54.63
C VAL A 385 -27.59 11.31 53.62
N GLU A 386 -26.75 11.33 52.59
CA GLU A 386 -26.77 12.37 51.55
C GLU A 386 -28.01 12.27 50.64
N THR A 387 -28.46 11.05 50.32
CA THR A 387 -29.68 10.81 49.55
C THR A 387 -30.96 11.19 50.33
N LEU A 388 -31.00 10.94 51.64
CA LEU A 388 -32.14 11.33 52.49
C LEU A 388 -32.27 12.86 52.67
N ARG A 389 -31.15 13.59 52.74
CA ARG A 389 -31.19 15.06 52.81
C ARG A 389 -31.82 15.71 51.58
N HIS A 390 -31.65 15.10 50.40
CA HIS A 390 -32.15 15.64 49.13
C HIS A 390 -33.67 15.48 48.91
N HIS A 391 -34.37 14.67 49.73
CA HIS A 391 -35.80 14.37 49.55
C HIS A 391 -36.70 14.93 50.68
N LYS A 392 -36.29 16.00 51.36
CA LYS A 392 -37.16 16.68 52.35
C LYS A 392 -38.31 17.45 51.67
N ALA A 393 -39.48 16.85 51.58
CA ALA A 393 -40.73 17.53 51.25
C ALA A 393 -41.37 18.14 52.52
N GLY A 394 -41.89 19.36 52.45
CA GLY A 394 -42.58 20.05 53.56
C GLY A 394 -44.01 20.44 53.19
N PRO A 395 -44.93 20.59 54.17
CA PRO A 395 -46.36 20.80 53.90
C PRO A 395 -46.71 22.20 53.39
N ILE A 396 -45.77 23.16 53.42
CA ILE A 396 -46.01 24.58 53.15
C ILE A 396 -46.76 24.83 51.82
N PRO A 397 -46.35 24.29 50.66
CA PRO A 397 -47.03 24.58 49.39
C PRO A 397 -48.49 24.10 49.37
N MET A 398 -48.77 23.00 50.07
CA MET A 398 -50.13 22.46 50.17
C MET A 398 -51.00 23.31 51.11
N LEU A 399 -50.42 23.81 52.20
CA LEU A 399 -51.11 24.70 53.14
C LEU A 399 -51.39 26.07 52.50
N GLU A 400 -50.45 26.61 51.72
CA GLU A 400 -50.65 27.86 50.95
C GLU A 400 -51.81 27.72 49.96
N LEU A 401 -51.87 26.60 49.24
CA LEU A 401 -52.96 26.28 48.31
C LEU A 401 -54.32 26.21 49.01
N ILE A 402 -54.41 25.48 50.15
CA ILE A 402 -55.66 25.36 50.91
C ILE A 402 -56.06 26.73 51.48
N SER A 403 -55.12 27.50 52.00
CA SER A 403 -55.37 28.83 52.55
C SER A 403 -55.95 29.77 51.50
N ALA A 404 -55.35 29.82 50.31
CA ALA A 404 -55.81 30.69 49.23
C ALA A 404 -57.25 30.35 48.75
N ALA A 405 -57.61 29.06 48.75
CA ALA A 405 -58.96 28.63 48.39
C ALA A 405 -60.00 28.88 49.51
N LEU A 406 -59.58 28.95 50.78
CA LEU A 406 -60.47 29.28 51.89
C LEU A 406 -60.69 30.78 52.04
N ASP A 407 -59.73 31.62 51.63
CA ASP A 407 -59.87 33.09 51.69
C ASP A 407 -61.05 33.62 50.84
N SER A 408 -61.43 32.93 49.77
CA SER A 408 -62.60 33.25 48.94
C SER A 408 -63.94 32.79 49.55
N LEU A 409 -63.90 31.94 50.58
CA LEU A 409 -65.07 31.26 51.17
C LEU A 409 -65.09 31.43 52.69
N PRO A 410 -65.41 32.64 53.21
CA PRO A 410 -65.32 32.95 54.64
C PRO A 410 -66.26 32.12 55.54
N ASN A 411 -67.22 31.42 54.95
CA ASN A 411 -68.19 30.59 55.65
C ASN A 411 -67.67 29.17 55.95
N VAL A 412 -66.58 28.72 55.32
CA VAL A 412 -65.99 27.39 55.52
C VAL A 412 -64.90 27.48 56.59
N ARG A 413 -65.02 26.68 57.65
CA ARG A 413 -63.97 26.50 58.66
C ARG A 413 -63.33 25.13 58.55
N LEU A 414 -62.01 25.10 58.68
CA LEU A 414 -61.21 23.89 58.59
C LEU A 414 -60.92 23.33 59.98
N ASP A 415 -61.16 22.04 60.17
CA ASP A 415 -61.01 21.33 61.44
C ASP A 415 -59.70 20.54 61.49
N GLN A 416 -59.34 19.88 60.39
CA GLN A 416 -58.17 19.00 60.33
C GLN A 416 -57.62 18.91 58.90
N ILE A 417 -56.29 18.87 58.76
CA ILE A 417 -55.59 18.52 57.51
C ILE A 417 -54.67 17.32 57.78
N GLU A 418 -54.86 16.24 57.02
CA GLU A 418 -53.89 15.15 56.90
C GLU A 418 -53.07 15.37 55.63
N TRP A 419 -51.74 15.32 55.72
CA TRP A 419 -50.84 15.56 54.59
C TRP A 419 -49.73 14.51 54.53
N TYR A 420 -49.39 14.08 53.31
CA TYR A 420 -48.25 13.22 53.03
C TYR A 420 -47.67 13.48 51.63
N SER A 421 -46.39 13.14 51.47
CA SER A 421 -45.64 13.25 50.21
C SER A 421 -45.35 11.87 49.65
N THR A 422 -45.61 11.66 48.36
CA THR A 422 -45.51 10.35 47.71
C THR A 422 -45.12 10.51 46.24
N VAL A 423 -44.51 9.49 45.63
CA VAL A 423 -44.28 9.44 44.18
C VAL A 423 -45.52 8.94 43.41
N ASP A 424 -46.47 8.32 44.10
CA ASP A 424 -47.72 7.82 43.53
C ASP A 424 -48.88 8.80 43.79
N PRO A 425 -49.43 9.48 42.76
CA PRO A 425 -50.51 10.44 42.91
C PRO A 425 -51.84 9.82 43.37
N ASN A 426 -51.96 8.50 43.33
CA ASN A 426 -53.18 7.79 43.73
C ASN A 426 -53.10 7.21 45.15
N ALA A 427 -51.99 7.40 45.88
CA ALA A 427 -51.83 6.86 47.22
C ALA A 427 -52.91 7.38 48.19
N THR A 428 -53.35 6.52 49.12
CA THR A 428 -54.34 6.83 50.16
C THR A 428 -53.68 6.95 51.54
N SER A 429 -54.27 7.79 52.42
CA SER A 429 -53.74 8.25 53.72
C SER A 429 -53.33 7.13 54.71
N ASN A 430 -53.72 5.88 54.47
CA ASN A 430 -53.21 4.72 55.20
C ASN A 430 -52.78 3.66 54.20
N GLY A 431 -51.53 3.16 54.34
CA GLY A 431 -50.97 2.04 53.58
C GLY A 431 -51.64 0.68 53.85
N GLU A 432 -52.93 0.69 54.14
CA GLU A 432 -53.80 -0.47 54.19
C GLU A 432 -54.67 -0.50 52.93
N THR A 433 -54.42 -1.49 52.09
CA THR A 433 -55.22 -1.86 50.93
C THR A 433 -56.62 -2.31 51.38
N ARG A 434 -57.51 -1.37 51.71
CA ARG A 434 -58.95 -1.57 51.67
C ARG A 434 -59.48 -0.93 50.40
N ARG A 435 -59.62 -1.76 49.36
CA ARG A 435 -60.58 -1.53 48.27
C ARG A 435 -61.97 -1.54 48.90
N THR A 436 -62.43 -0.38 49.36
CA THR A 436 -63.86 -0.13 49.48
C THR A 436 -64.31 0.31 48.10
N GLU A 437 -65.00 -0.60 47.42
CA GLU A 437 -65.68 -0.38 46.16
C GLU A 437 -66.73 0.72 46.33
N ILE A 438 -66.38 1.95 45.93
CA ILE A 438 -67.33 2.91 45.39
C ILE A 438 -66.71 3.43 44.09
N VAL A 439 -67.52 3.30 43.04
CA VAL A 439 -67.19 3.33 41.61
C VAL A 439 -66.95 4.76 41.10
N ASP A 440 -66.17 4.85 40.00
CA ASP A 440 -65.95 5.98 39.08
C ASP A 440 -65.01 7.13 39.51
N ASP A 441 -63.70 6.90 39.38
CA ASP A 441 -62.74 7.98 39.14
C ASP A 441 -61.56 7.44 38.31
N ASP A 442 -61.25 8.05 37.16
CA ASP A 442 -60.09 7.66 36.34
C ASP A 442 -58.80 7.79 37.17
N PRO A 443 -57.86 6.84 37.14
CA PRO A 443 -56.59 6.97 37.87
C PRO A 443 -55.79 8.18 37.36
N ILE A 444 -55.18 8.94 38.27
CA ILE A 444 -54.29 10.03 37.88
C ILE A 444 -53.01 9.39 37.32
N GLU A 445 -52.77 9.54 36.02
CA GLU A 445 -51.51 9.10 35.42
C GLU A 445 -50.34 9.95 35.95
N PRO A 446 -49.24 9.32 36.41
CA PRO A 446 -48.05 10.04 36.83
C PRO A 446 -47.49 10.86 35.66
N ASP A 447 -47.37 12.16 35.88
CA ASP A 447 -46.88 13.13 34.89
C ASP A 447 -45.40 13.41 35.17
N GLN A 448 -44.54 13.17 34.17
CA GLN A 448 -43.08 13.35 34.25
C GLN A 448 -42.66 14.77 34.64
N LYS A 449 -43.56 15.75 34.54
CA LYS A 449 -43.35 17.13 35.00
C LYS A 449 -43.11 17.18 36.53
N TYR A 450 -43.69 16.28 37.32
CA TYR A 450 -43.64 16.31 38.79
C TYR A 450 -42.68 15.25 39.35
N SER A 451 -41.95 15.61 40.41
CA SER A 451 -41.01 14.69 41.07
C SER A 451 -41.65 13.86 42.16
N HIS A 452 -42.66 14.44 42.81
CA HIS A 452 -43.50 13.83 43.83
C HIS A 452 -44.82 14.61 43.90
N TYR A 453 -45.78 14.05 44.61
CA TYR A 453 -47.12 14.60 44.83
C TYR A 453 -47.33 14.82 46.32
N HIS A 454 -47.94 15.95 46.65
CA HIS A 454 -48.51 16.22 47.96
C HIS A 454 -49.99 15.84 47.91
N ILE A 455 -50.40 14.95 48.81
CA ILE A 455 -51.80 14.60 48.98
C ILE A 455 -52.25 15.13 50.32
N ALA A 456 -53.31 15.93 50.30
CA ALA A 456 -53.98 16.41 51.50
C ALA A 456 -55.43 15.96 51.53
N VAL A 457 -55.86 15.49 52.69
CA VAL A 457 -57.28 15.26 53.00
C VAL A 457 -57.62 16.18 54.15
N PHE A 458 -58.55 17.11 53.92
CA PHE A 458 -58.96 18.05 54.95
C PHE A 458 -60.45 17.97 55.23
N ARG A 459 -60.79 18.19 56.49
CA ARG A 459 -62.15 18.16 57.03
C ARG A 459 -62.52 19.56 57.47
N GLY A 460 -63.74 19.99 57.19
CA GLY A 460 -64.25 21.28 57.60
C GLY A 460 -65.76 21.30 57.77
N HIS A 461 -66.27 22.43 58.27
CA HIS A 461 -67.70 22.67 58.47
C HIS A 461 -68.07 24.12 58.14
N LEU A 462 -69.36 24.37 57.87
CA LEU A 462 -69.88 25.71 57.61
C LEU A 462 -70.30 26.44 58.91
N GLN A 463 -69.77 27.64 59.13
CA GLN A 463 -69.89 28.37 60.41
C GLN A 463 -71.29 28.92 60.71
N SER A 464 -72.06 29.27 59.67
CA SER A 464 -73.41 29.86 59.79
C SER A 464 -74.43 29.10 58.95
N PHE A 465 -74.63 27.82 59.25
CA PHE A 465 -75.59 26.98 58.52
C PHE A 465 -77.04 27.29 58.94
N SER A 466 -77.84 27.78 58.00
CA SER A 466 -79.27 28.13 58.19
C SER A 466 -80.24 26.97 57.94
N GLY A 467 -79.73 25.77 57.62
CA GLY A 467 -80.54 24.61 57.20
C GLY A 467 -80.67 24.44 55.68
N ASP A 468 -80.08 25.33 54.87
CA ASP A 468 -80.09 25.25 53.41
C ASP A 468 -78.96 24.37 52.89
N TYR A 469 -79.24 23.07 52.78
CA TYR A 469 -78.29 22.08 52.26
C TYR A 469 -77.92 22.31 50.79
N ARG A 470 -78.75 22.99 50.00
CA ARG A 470 -78.44 23.27 48.59
C ARG A 470 -77.35 24.33 48.50
N ALA A 471 -77.48 25.41 49.27
CA ALA A 471 -76.43 26.42 49.38
C ALA A 471 -75.12 25.87 49.96
N ALA A 472 -75.19 24.86 50.84
CA ALA A 472 -74.01 24.18 51.39
C ALA A 472 -73.28 23.30 50.36
N ILE A 473 -74.03 22.63 49.47
CA ILE A 473 -73.45 21.88 48.34
C ILE A 473 -72.81 22.85 47.34
N ASP A 474 -73.49 23.96 47.02
CA ASP A 474 -72.95 24.97 46.10
C ASP A 474 -71.61 25.55 46.62
N GLN A 475 -71.49 25.80 47.94
CA GLN A 475 -70.24 26.26 48.57
C GLN A 475 -69.14 25.19 48.56
N ALA A 476 -69.50 23.91 48.70
CA ALA A 476 -68.54 22.81 48.60
C ALA A 476 -68.01 22.67 47.15
N ASP A 477 -68.88 22.81 46.15
CA ASP A 477 -68.50 22.77 44.74
C ASP A 477 -67.67 24.01 44.34
N GLU A 478 -67.98 25.19 44.89
CA GLU A 478 -67.17 26.41 44.72
C GLU A 478 -65.76 26.24 45.30
N LEU A 479 -65.63 25.61 46.47
CA LEU A 479 -64.32 25.31 47.08
C LEU A 479 -63.47 24.38 46.20
N ILE A 480 -64.07 23.33 45.63
CA ILE A 480 -63.39 22.46 44.67
C ILE A 480 -63.00 23.24 43.42
N GLY A 481 -63.87 24.11 42.93
CA GLY A 481 -63.61 24.98 41.80
C GLY A 481 -62.39 25.88 42.01
N GLU A 482 -62.26 26.50 43.19
CA GLU A 482 -61.09 27.33 43.52
C GLU A 482 -59.79 26.51 43.64
N LEU A 483 -59.84 25.35 44.29
CA LEU A 483 -58.68 24.46 44.40
C LEU A 483 -58.23 23.94 43.03
N ALA A 484 -59.17 23.62 42.15
CA ALA A 484 -58.89 23.13 40.80
C ALA A 484 -58.35 24.21 39.85
N ARG A 485 -58.46 25.51 40.18
CA ARG A 485 -57.87 26.59 39.38
C ARG A 485 -56.35 26.64 39.46
N HIS A 486 -55.75 26.07 40.51
CA HIS A 486 -54.30 26.08 40.63
C HIS A 486 -53.67 25.13 39.59
N PRO A 487 -52.72 25.59 38.75
CA PRO A 487 -52.27 24.87 37.55
C PRO A 487 -51.58 23.53 37.84
N ASP A 488 -51.07 23.35 39.06
CA ASP A 488 -50.38 22.13 39.49
C ASP A 488 -51.28 21.18 40.33
N VAL A 489 -52.55 21.53 40.55
CA VAL A 489 -53.52 20.63 41.18
C VAL A 489 -54.03 19.64 40.15
N LYS A 490 -53.78 18.35 40.39
CA LYS A 490 -54.21 17.27 39.50
C LYS A 490 -55.65 16.84 39.77
N ARG A 491 -56.08 16.92 41.02
CA ARG A 491 -57.46 16.61 41.41
C ARG A 491 -57.80 17.27 42.74
N ALA A 492 -59.00 17.86 42.81
CA ALA A 492 -59.67 18.25 44.03
C ALA A 492 -61.07 17.61 44.01
N LYS A 493 -61.46 16.93 45.09
CA LYS A 493 -62.76 16.23 45.17
C LYS A 493 -63.32 16.28 46.58
N VAL A 494 -64.63 16.48 46.68
CA VAL A 494 -65.37 16.28 47.93
C VAL A 494 -65.56 14.78 48.15
N LEU A 495 -65.01 14.25 49.25
CA LEU A 495 -65.20 12.87 49.68
C LEU A 495 -66.52 12.68 50.46
N GLU A 496 -66.97 13.72 51.17
CA GLU A 496 -68.20 13.68 51.98
C GLU A 496 -68.89 15.05 51.88
N TYR A 497 -70.14 15.09 51.41
CA TYR A 497 -70.94 16.31 51.27
C TYR A 497 -71.79 16.58 52.53
N PRO A 498 -72.15 17.85 52.80
CA PRO A 498 -73.03 18.25 53.91
C PRO A 498 -74.39 17.56 54.00
N LEU A 499 -74.90 17.01 52.89
CA LEU A 499 -76.10 16.17 52.85
C LEU A 499 -75.87 15.04 51.85
N ASP A 500 -76.00 13.79 52.30
CA ASP A 500 -75.83 12.63 51.44
C ASP A 500 -77.11 12.42 50.62
N VAL A 501 -77.07 12.80 49.34
CA VAL A 501 -78.21 12.67 48.41
C VAL A 501 -78.11 11.40 47.55
N THR A 502 -77.23 10.47 47.92
CA THR A 502 -77.07 9.20 47.22
C THR A 502 -78.19 8.21 47.61
N SER A 503 -78.77 7.53 46.61
CA SER A 503 -79.99 6.70 46.73
C SER A 503 -79.82 5.38 47.50
N HIS A 504 -78.96 5.34 48.52
CA HIS A 504 -78.72 4.19 49.38
C HIS A 504 -78.49 4.60 50.83
N THR A 505 -79.52 5.18 51.48
CA THR A 505 -79.51 5.28 52.95
C THR A 505 -80.90 5.07 53.54
N SER A 506 -81.04 4.03 54.36
CA SER A 506 -82.25 3.71 55.13
C SER A 506 -82.35 4.60 56.37
N LEU A 507 -83.43 5.38 56.45
CA LEU A 507 -83.83 6.18 57.61
C LEU A 507 -83.95 5.30 58.86
N THR A 508 -83.07 5.50 59.83
CA THR A 508 -83.22 4.92 61.18
C THR A 508 -83.39 6.06 62.16
N GLY A 509 -84.60 6.20 62.70
CA GLY A 509 -84.93 7.20 63.71
C GLY A 509 -84.51 6.75 65.10
N THR A 510 -83.85 7.63 65.84
CA THR A 510 -83.72 7.50 67.30
C THR A 510 -83.85 8.87 67.92
N ALA A 511 -84.91 9.08 68.68
CA ALA A 511 -85.12 10.27 69.49
C ALA A 511 -84.37 10.08 70.81
N THR A 512 -83.48 11.02 71.17
CA THR A 512 -83.45 11.76 72.46
C THR A 512 -82.16 12.63 72.54
N ALA A 513 -82.37 13.95 72.57
CA ALA A 513 -81.51 15.05 73.07
C ALA A 513 -80.20 15.42 72.35
N PRO A 514 -79.69 16.66 72.53
CA PRO A 514 -80.34 17.99 72.55
C PRO A 514 -80.05 18.74 71.23
N THR A 515 -80.71 19.88 71.02
CA THR A 515 -80.55 20.77 69.84
C THR A 515 -79.09 21.21 69.62
N SER A 516 -78.29 20.41 68.92
CA SER A 516 -77.10 20.88 68.21
C SER A 516 -77.56 21.64 66.97
N LYS A 517 -77.00 22.81 66.72
CA LYS A 517 -77.19 23.49 65.44
C LYS A 517 -76.84 22.50 64.33
N PRO A 518 -77.62 22.42 63.23
CA PRO A 518 -77.23 21.58 62.12
C PRO A 518 -75.85 22.04 61.61
N GLU A 519 -74.90 21.11 61.50
CA GLU A 519 -73.53 21.37 61.02
C GLU A 519 -73.39 20.74 59.64
N ALA A 520 -73.14 21.57 58.63
CA ALA A 520 -72.82 21.11 57.28
C ALA A 520 -71.32 20.76 57.22
N ARG A 521 -71.00 19.47 57.34
CA ARG A 521 -69.63 18.95 57.29
C ARG A 521 -69.21 18.61 55.88
N LEU A 522 -67.95 18.85 55.56
CA LEU A 522 -67.36 18.50 54.27
C LEU A 522 -65.96 17.90 54.46
N VAL A 523 -65.65 16.91 53.64
CA VAL A 523 -64.29 16.32 53.56
C VAL A 523 -63.81 16.45 52.14
N VAL A 524 -62.62 17.00 51.93
CA VAL A 524 -62.06 17.26 50.61
C VAL A 524 -60.68 16.63 50.50
N LYS A 525 -60.42 15.95 49.38
CA LYS A 525 -59.10 15.44 48.98
C LYS A 525 -58.54 16.29 47.86
N VAL A 526 -57.29 16.71 48.01
CA VAL A 526 -56.53 17.44 46.99
C VAL A 526 -55.21 16.72 46.71
N VAL A 527 -54.89 16.60 45.42
CA VAL A 527 -53.61 16.07 44.92
C VAL A 527 -52.88 17.20 44.19
N LEU A 528 -51.80 17.68 44.78
CA LEU A 528 -50.93 18.73 44.26
C LEU A 528 -49.64 18.10 43.72
N GLY A 529 -49.31 18.36 42.47
CA GLY A 529 -48.03 17.96 41.92
C GLY A 529 -46.92 18.92 42.35
N VAL A 530 -45.77 18.38 42.78
CA VAL A 530 -44.60 19.17 43.15
C VAL A 530 -43.47 19.00 42.13
N MET A 531 -43.14 20.09 41.45
CA MET A 531 -41.97 20.17 40.58
C MET A 531 -40.70 19.85 41.39
N ALA A 532 -39.77 19.10 40.80
CA ALA A 532 -38.41 19.08 41.35
C ALA A 532 -37.91 20.53 41.43
N ALA A 533 -37.37 20.95 42.58
CA ALA A 533 -36.69 22.23 42.68
C ALA A 533 -35.65 22.31 41.54
N GLN A 534 -35.87 23.24 40.60
CA GLN A 534 -34.96 23.43 39.49
C GLN A 534 -33.58 23.79 40.06
N ARG A 535 -32.59 22.98 39.68
CA ARG A 535 -31.17 23.23 39.95
C ARG A 535 -30.84 24.68 39.60
N SER A 536 -30.43 25.47 40.60
CA SER A 536 -29.51 26.57 40.34
C SER A 536 -28.22 25.93 39.83
N SER A 537 -28.10 25.90 38.50
CA SER A 537 -26.92 25.51 37.75
C SER A 537 -25.81 26.52 38.01
N ALA A 538 -25.09 26.35 39.11
CA ALA A 538 -23.84 27.05 39.39
C ALA A 538 -22.80 26.09 40.00
N ALA A 539 -22.66 24.87 39.46
CA ALA A 539 -21.54 23.97 39.76
C ALA A 539 -21.45 22.80 38.76
N THR A 540 -21.54 23.06 37.45
CA THR A 540 -21.15 22.06 36.43
C THR A 540 -20.59 22.74 35.19
N GLN A 541 -19.62 23.62 35.40
CA GLN A 541 -18.82 24.22 34.32
C GLN A 541 -17.31 24.20 34.61
N SER A 542 -16.84 23.20 35.35
CA SER A 542 -15.39 22.96 35.55
C SER A 542 -14.94 21.52 35.23
N GLY A 543 -15.81 20.69 34.65
CA GLY A 543 -15.50 19.31 34.26
C GLY A 543 -15.56 19.01 32.76
N SER A 544 -16.12 19.90 31.94
CA SER A 544 -16.29 19.70 30.49
C SER A 544 -15.32 20.48 29.61
N GLU A 545 -14.43 21.31 30.19
CA GLU A 545 -13.36 22.01 29.45
C GLU A 545 -12.03 21.24 29.37
N ILE A 546 -11.82 20.18 30.17
CA ILE A 546 -10.57 19.39 30.10
C ILE A 546 -10.67 18.23 29.08
N MET A 547 -11.88 17.87 28.63
CA MET A 547 -12.07 16.76 27.66
C MET A 547 -12.28 17.21 26.20
N ARG A 548 -12.36 18.53 25.93
CA ARG A 548 -12.48 19.09 24.56
C ARG A 548 -11.18 19.63 23.95
N ILE A 549 -10.06 19.60 24.67
CA ILE A 549 -8.74 20.04 24.15
C ILE A 549 -7.88 18.89 23.57
N LYS A 550 -8.29 17.62 23.69
CA LYS A 550 -7.55 16.47 23.11
C LYS A 550 -8.09 15.89 21.79
N ALA A 551 -9.17 16.45 21.23
CA ALA A 551 -9.77 15.93 19.99
C ALA A 551 -9.54 16.81 18.74
N ARG A 552 -8.63 17.80 18.79
CA ARG A 552 -8.35 18.72 17.67
C ARG A 552 -6.89 18.78 17.20
N PHE A 553 -6.11 17.72 17.45
CA PHE A 553 -4.73 17.59 16.96
C PHE A 553 -4.43 16.26 16.22
N ALA A 554 -5.44 15.62 15.64
CA ALA A 554 -5.25 14.40 14.83
C ALA A 554 -6.12 14.43 13.56
N ALA A 555 -5.90 15.43 12.70
CA ALA A 555 -6.38 15.43 11.31
C ALA A 555 -5.63 16.51 10.50
N ASN A 556 -4.36 16.25 10.17
CA ASN A 556 -3.66 16.74 8.97
C ASN A 556 -2.16 16.42 9.04
N SER A 557 -1.74 15.30 8.45
CA SER A 557 -0.47 15.17 7.71
C SER A 557 -0.25 13.72 7.25
N SER A 558 -1.04 13.29 6.25
CA SER A 558 -0.67 12.23 5.33
C SER A 558 -0.52 12.87 3.96
N GLY A 559 0.72 13.09 3.52
CA GLY A 559 1.02 13.81 2.28
C GLY A 559 2.52 13.98 2.05
N GLN A 560 3.26 12.87 1.99
CA GLN A 560 4.43 12.67 1.14
C GLN A 560 4.77 11.18 1.08
#